data_AF-A0A1I6B466-F1
#
_entry.id   AF-A0A1I6B466-F1
#
_cell.length_a   1.000
_cell.length_b   1.000
_cell.length_c   1.000
_cell.angle_alpha   90.00
_cell.angle_beta   90.00
_cell.angle_gamma   90.00
#
_symmetry.space_group_name_H-M   'P 1'
#
loop_
_entity.id
_entity.type
_entity.pdbx_description
1 polymer ?
#
loop_
_entity_poly.entity_id
_entity_poly.type
_entity_poly.pdbx_seq_one_letter_code
_entity_poly.pdbx_strand_id
1 'polypeptide(L)'
;MTSNELLMEGVELMFVGMGAVFLFLILLVGCTNLMSWLVSRFFPEQAPVAAAPVRKAPASEPAVDPEMLAVITAAIRQHRSRRAA
;
A
#
# COMPACT_ATOMS: atom_id res chain seq x y z
N MET A 1 -49.23 -9.68 23.53
CA MET A 1 -47.75 -9.67 23.49
C MET A 1 -47.30 -8.62 24.48
N THR A 2 -46.55 -9.00 25.52
CA THR A 2 -46.02 -8.05 26.50
C THR A 2 -44.94 -7.20 25.82
N SER A 3 -44.76 -5.93 26.19
CA SER A 3 -43.81 -5.02 25.50
C SER A 3 -42.38 -5.56 25.41
N ASN A 4 -42.00 -6.43 26.34
CA ASN A 4 -40.71 -7.13 26.33
C ASN A 4 -40.55 -8.06 25.11
N GLU A 5 -41.63 -8.74 24.68
CA GLU A 5 -41.62 -9.61 23.51
C GLU A 5 -41.37 -8.81 22.22
N LEU A 6 -42.03 -7.66 22.07
CA LEU A 6 -41.85 -6.78 20.90
C LEU A 6 -40.43 -6.22 20.81
N LEU A 7 -39.82 -5.90 21.95
CA LEU A 7 -38.43 -5.45 21.99
C LEU A 7 -37.46 -6.58 21.63
N MET A 8 -37.68 -7.79 22.14
CA MET A 8 -36.86 -8.96 21.79
C MET A 8 -36.96 -9.29 20.31
N GLU A 9 -38.17 -9.25 19.74
CA GLU A 9 -38.39 -9.49 18.32
C GLU A 9 -37.75 -8.41 17.44
N GLY A 10 -37.75 -7.15 17.87
CA GLY A 10 -37.04 -6.07 17.20
C GLY A 10 -35.51 -6.26 17.22
N VAL A 11 -34.95 -6.76 18.33
CA VAL A 11 -33.51 -7.07 18.42
C VAL A 11 -33.16 -8.25 17.52
N GLU A 12 -33.99 -9.29 17.49
CA GLU A 12 -33.82 -10.44 16.60
C GLU A 12 -33.84 -10.00 15.13
N LEU A 13 -34.82 -9.18 14.74
CA LEU A 13 -34.92 -8.60 13.40
C LEU A 13 -33.68 -7.76 13.05
N MET A 14 -33.17 -6.97 13.98
CA MET A 14 -31.96 -6.17 13.78
C MET A 14 -30.73 -7.06 13.55
N PHE A 15 -30.58 -8.14 14.32
CA PHE A 15 -29.50 -9.11 14.13
C PHE A 15 -29.59 -9.81 12.78
N VAL A 16 -30.79 -10.23 12.38
CA VAL A 16 -31.02 -10.87 11.06
C VAL A 16 -30.72 -9.89 9.94
N GLY A 17 -31.24 -8.66 10.01
CA GLY A 17 -31.02 -7.63 8.99
C GLY A 17 -29.55 -7.21 8.89
N MET A 18 -28.91 -6.91 10.02
CA MET A 18 -27.49 -6.56 10.06
C MET A 18 -26.61 -7.72 9.60
N GLY A 19 -26.91 -8.95 10.02
CA GLY A 19 -26.19 -10.15 9.61
C GLY A 19 -26.28 -10.44 8.11
N ALA A 20 -27.47 -10.29 7.52
CA ALA A 20 -27.67 -10.44 6.09
C ALA A 20 -26.89 -9.39 5.28
N VAL A 21 -26.89 -8.13 5.72
CA VAL A 21 -26.09 -7.07 5.09
C VAL A 21 -24.59 -7.39 5.20
N PHE A 22 -24.11 -7.80 6.37
CA PHE A 22 -22.71 -8.20 6.54
C PHE A 22 -22.32 -9.37 5.62
N LEU A 23 -23.14 -10.42 5.55
CA LEU A 23 -22.95 -11.54 4.64
C LEU A 23 -22.88 -11.08 3.19
N PHE A 24 -23.78 -10.20 2.78
CA PHE A 24 -23.80 -9.65 1.44
C PHE A 24 -22.55 -8.83 1.13
N LEU A 25 -22.09 -8.00 2.06
CA LEU A 25 -20.85 -7.23 1.91
C LEU A 25 -19.61 -8.14 1.87
N ILE A 26 -19.54 -9.18 2.71
CA ILE A 26 -18.45 -10.16 2.68
C ILE A 26 -18.41 -10.86 1.32
N LEU A 27 -19.58 -11.25 0.79
CA LEU A 27 -19.69 -11.86 -0.54
C LEU A 27 -19.24 -10.88 -1.62
N LEU A 28 -19.69 -9.62 -1.58
CA LEU A 28 -19.28 -8.59 -2.53
C LEU A 28 -17.77 -8.35 -2.49
N VAL A 29 -17.18 -8.20 -1.30
CA VAL A 29 -15.73 -8.04 -1.13
C VAL A 29 -14.99 -9.29 -1.61
N GLY A 30 -15.54 -10.49 -1.38
CA GLY A 30 -15.00 -11.73 -1.93
C GLY A 30 -15.01 -11.73 -3.46
N CYS A 31 -16.11 -11.28 -4.06
CA CYS A 31 -16.25 -11.17 -5.52
C CYS A 31 -15.29 -10.13 -6.11
N THR A 32 -15.12 -8.96 -5.49
CA THR A 32 -14.16 -7.95 -5.95
C THR A 32 -12.71 -8.42 -5.78
N ASN A 33 -12.39 -9.15 -4.71
CA ASN A 33 -11.08 -9.79 -4.55
C ASN A 33 -10.87 -10.89 -5.58
N LEU A 34 -11.88 -11.70 -5.86
CA LEU A 34 -11.81 -12.73 -6.89
C LEU A 34 -11.59 -12.08 -8.26
N MET A 35 -12.31 -11.01 -8.59
CA MET A 35 -12.06 -10.23 -9.79
C MET A 35 -10.63 -9.67 -9.83
N SER A 36 -10.15 -9.08 -8.73
CA SER A 36 -8.77 -8.58 -8.63
C SER A 36 -7.73 -9.70 -8.82
N TRP A 37 -7.99 -10.88 -8.27
CA TRP A 37 -7.14 -12.06 -8.42
C TRP A 37 -7.16 -12.60 -9.85
N LEU A 38 -8.33 -12.72 -10.47
CA LEU A 38 -8.46 -13.12 -11.88
C LEU A 38 -7.76 -12.11 -12.79
N VAL A 39 -7.97 -10.82 -12.57
CA VAL A 39 -7.31 -9.76 -13.33
C VAL A 39 -5.81 -9.91 -13.19
N SER A 40 -5.24 -9.87 -11.98
CA SER A 40 -3.78 -10.01 -11.77
C SER A 40 -3.18 -11.31 -12.34
N ARG A 41 -3.96 -12.41 -12.40
CA ARG A 41 -3.50 -13.73 -12.88
C ARG A 41 -3.60 -13.91 -14.40
N PHE A 42 -4.64 -13.39 -15.04
CA PHE A 42 -4.93 -13.56 -16.47
C PHE A 42 -4.50 -12.36 -17.31
N PHE A 43 -4.66 -11.16 -16.75
CA PHE A 43 -4.06 -9.93 -17.22
C PHE A 43 -3.12 -9.46 -16.12
N PRO A 44 -1.94 -10.10 -15.96
CA PRO A 44 -0.88 -9.40 -15.28
C PRO A 44 -0.78 -8.08 -16.03
N GLU A 45 -1.28 -7.00 -15.43
CA GLU A 45 -0.73 -5.71 -15.68
C GLU A 45 0.76 -6.01 -15.59
N GLN A 46 1.45 -6.00 -16.74
CA GLN A 46 2.74 -5.33 -16.78
C GLN A 46 2.47 -4.17 -15.89
N ALA A 47 3.07 -4.20 -14.70
CA ALA A 47 2.62 -3.38 -13.62
C ALA A 47 2.30 -2.00 -14.22
N PRO A 48 1.46 -1.17 -13.61
CA PRO A 48 1.97 0.17 -13.52
C PRO A 48 3.41 -0.05 -13.04
N VAL A 49 4.41 0.05 -13.96
CA VAL A 49 5.63 0.79 -13.71
C VAL A 49 5.03 1.84 -12.86
N ALA A 50 5.30 1.74 -11.57
CA ALA A 50 4.53 2.52 -10.67
C ALA A 50 4.67 3.98 -11.19
N ALA A 51 4.31 4.95 -10.40
CA ALA A 51 5.46 5.80 -10.16
C ALA A 51 6.58 4.86 -9.60
N ALA A 52 7.34 4.13 -10.43
CA ALA A 52 8.72 3.82 -10.15
C ALA A 52 9.21 5.24 -9.98
N PRO A 53 9.33 5.71 -8.73
CA PRO A 53 9.16 7.10 -8.34
C PRO A 53 9.83 7.92 -9.41
N VAL A 54 9.05 8.55 -10.31
CA VAL A 54 9.44 8.82 -11.72
C VAL A 54 10.95 8.70 -11.85
N ARG A 55 11.49 7.56 -12.31
CA ARG A 55 12.90 7.54 -12.67
C ARG A 55 12.96 8.50 -13.84
N LYS A 56 13.17 9.79 -13.54
CA LYS A 56 13.49 10.83 -14.50
C LYS A 56 14.45 10.13 -15.45
N ALA A 57 14.05 10.02 -16.73
CA ALA A 57 14.95 9.65 -17.81
C ALA A 57 16.31 10.25 -17.45
N PRO A 58 17.38 9.43 -17.29
CA PRO A 58 18.52 9.71 -16.43
C PRO A 58 18.71 11.21 -16.46
N ALA A 59 18.16 11.90 -15.44
CA ALA A 59 18.23 13.35 -15.45
C ALA A 59 19.71 13.50 -15.35
N SER A 60 20.35 13.88 -16.47
CA SER A 60 21.79 13.88 -16.67
C SER A 60 22.33 14.22 -15.31
N GLU A 61 22.85 13.21 -14.60
CA GLU A 61 23.15 13.34 -13.16
C GLU A 61 23.78 14.71 -13.05
N PRO A 62 23.25 15.65 -12.25
CA PRO A 62 23.66 17.04 -12.34
C PRO A 62 25.17 17.01 -12.28
N ALA A 63 25.85 17.23 -13.42
CA ALA A 63 27.12 16.58 -13.71
C ALA A 63 28.00 16.79 -12.51
N VAL A 64 28.11 15.76 -11.66
CA VAL A 64 28.65 15.99 -10.33
C VAL A 64 30.10 16.20 -10.62
N ASP A 65 30.51 17.45 -10.45
CA ASP A 65 31.81 17.89 -10.88
C ASP A 65 32.83 16.89 -10.31
N PRO A 66 33.63 16.23 -11.17
CA PRO A 66 34.61 15.24 -10.72
C PRO A 66 35.53 15.80 -9.64
N GLU A 67 35.77 17.12 -9.64
CA GLU A 67 36.49 17.80 -8.58
C GLU A 67 35.73 17.76 -7.24
N MET A 68 34.42 18.01 -7.24
CA MET A 68 33.59 17.95 -6.03
C MET A 68 33.53 16.53 -5.45
N LEU A 69 33.42 15.49 -6.30
CA LEU A 69 33.48 14.09 -5.85
C LEU A 69 34.84 13.75 -5.21
N ALA A 70 35.94 14.24 -5.79
CA ALA A 70 37.28 14.04 -5.24
C ALA A 70 37.43 14.71 -3.87
N VAL A 71 36.94 15.94 -3.72
CA VAL A 71 36.97 16.69 -2.44
C VAL A 71 36.14 15.99 -1.36
N ILE A 72 34.91 15.54 -1.67
CA ILE A 72 34.05 14.82 -0.71
C ILE A 72 34.73 13.51 -0.27
N THR A 73 35.32 12.77 -1.22
CA THR A 73 36.02 11.51 -0.92
C THR A 73 37.25 11.75 -0.03
N ALA A 74 38.03 12.78 -0.31
CA ALA A 74 39.18 13.17 0.51
C ALA A 74 38.76 13.61 1.92
N ALA A 75 37.69 14.39 2.04
CA ALA A 75 37.15 14.84 3.32
C ALA A 75 36.68 13.67 4.19
N ILE A 76 35.97 12.69 3.62
CA ILE A 76 35.52 11.48 4.33
C ILE A 76 36.73 10.67 4.80
N ARG A 77 37.74 10.48 3.94
CA ARG A 77 38.96 9.73 4.29
C ARG A 77 39.75 10.41 5.42
N GLN A 78 39.82 11.73 5.39
CA GLN A 78 40.46 12.54 6.43
C GLN A 78 39.67 12.51 7.76
N HIS A 79 38.34 12.53 7.71
CA HIS A 79 37.51 12.44 8.91
C HIS A 79 37.63 11.05 9.56
N ARG A 80 37.62 9.98 8.76
CA ARG A 80 37.74 8.60 9.27
C ARG A 80 39.11 8.33 9.86
N SER A 81 40.19 8.85 9.26
CA SER A 81 41.54 8.74 9.82
C SER A 81 41.71 9.54 11.11
N ARG A 82 41.13 10.75 11.20
CA ARG A 82 41.11 11.55 12.45
C ARG A 82 40.24 10.94 13.56
N ARG A 83 39.24 10.12 13.24
CA ARG A 83 38.43 9.38 14.23
C ARG A 83 39.05 8.06 14.67
N ALA A 84 40.03 7.54 13.92
CA ALA A 84 40.69 6.28 14.19
C ALA A 84 42.10 6.44 14.80
N ALA A 85 42.54 7.69 15.01
CA ALA A 85 43.73 8.08 15.76
C ALA A 85 43.31 8.77 17.05
#